data_AF-M3WCH3-F1
#
_entry.id   AF-M3WCH3-F1
#
_cell.length_a   1.000
_cell.length_b   1.000
_cell.length_c   1.000
_cell.angle_alpha   90.00
_cell.angle_beta   90.00
_cell.angle_gamma   90.00
#
_symmetry.space_group_name_H-M   'P 1'
#
loop_
_entity.id
_entity.type
_entity.pdbx_description
1 polymer ?
#
loop_
_entity_poly.entity_id
_entity_poly.type
_entity_poly.pdbx_seq_one_letter_code
_entity_poly.pdbx_strand_id
1 'polypeptide(L)'
;MQPVGGGAPRPGPGHRLSGSLRQLDPAALLMLLLDADRPEPVRSGARELALFLTPEPAAEAKEVEETIEGMLLRLEEFCSLTDMIRSDTSQILEENIPLLKAKVTEMRGIYAKVDQLEAFVKMVGHHVSFLEAHVLQAERDHGAFSQALRRWLGSSGLPSFRNKSSTPAPLPFELPALYRTEDYFPGDAGDAQDPHRRRHRRV
;
A
#
# COMPACT_ATOMS: atom_id res chain seq x y z
N MET A 1 -15.47 47.94 25.80
CA MET A 1 -16.40 48.36 26.88
C MET A 1 -15.65 49.34 27.76
N GLN A 2 -16.20 50.57 27.74
CA GLN A 2 -16.15 51.75 28.63
C GLN A 2 -15.57 51.66 30.07
N PRO A 3 -15.33 52.82 30.75
CA PRO A 3 -14.01 53.29 31.19
C PRO A 3 -14.05 53.67 32.70
N VAL A 4 -13.54 54.87 33.06
CA VAL A 4 -13.62 55.59 34.37
C VAL A 4 -12.32 55.50 35.18
N GLY A 5 -11.66 56.57 35.63
CA GLY A 5 -12.02 57.99 35.68
C GLY A 5 -11.62 58.57 37.05
N GLY A 6 -11.33 59.88 37.07
CA GLY A 6 -11.30 60.70 38.28
C GLY A 6 -9.90 60.86 38.91
N GLY A 7 -9.43 62.07 39.23
CA GLY A 7 -10.07 63.37 39.17
C GLY A 7 -9.06 64.44 39.59
N ALA A 8 -9.16 65.60 38.97
CA ALA A 8 -8.56 66.83 39.48
C ALA A 8 -9.56 67.55 40.38
N PRO A 9 -9.16 68.07 41.54
CA PRO A 9 -9.90 69.13 42.21
C PRO A 9 -9.38 70.49 41.75
N ARG A 10 -10.30 71.31 41.21
CA ARG A 10 -10.17 72.75 40.96
C ARG A 10 -10.70 73.53 42.20
N PRO A 11 -10.56 74.88 42.28
CA PRO A 11 -9.94 75.56 43.41
C PRO A 11 -10.90 76.45 44.24
N GLY A 12 -10.41 76.94 45.39
CA GLY A 12 -10.89 78.16 46.06
C GLY A 12 -10.83 78.08 47.60
N PRO A 13 -11.05 79.18 48.34
CA PRO A 13 -10.51 80.53 48.19
C PRO A 13 -9.90 81.07 49.51
N GLY A 14 -9.18 82.19 49.47
CA GLY A 14 -9.17 83.13 50.60
C GLY A 14 -7.89 83.23 51.44
N HIS A 15 -7.11 84.25 51.09
CA HIS A 15 -6.17 85.05 51.87
C HIS A 15 -5.92 84.75 53.36
N ARG A 16 -4.64 84.67 53.72
CA ARG A 16 -4.07 85.66 54.64
C ARG A 16 -2.57 85.87 54.38
N LEU A 17 -2.26 87.02 53.77
CA LEU A 17 -0.92 87.60 53.76
C LEU A 17 -0.62 88.16 55.17
N SER A 18 0.49 87.73 55.74
CA SER A 18 1.26 88.44 56.77
C SER A 18 2.62 87.73 56.79
N GLY A 19 3.69 88.23 56.19
CA GLY A 19 4.18 89.58 56.25
C GLY A 19 5.64 89.45 56.70
N SER A 20 6.56 89.39 55.74
CA SER A 20 7.96 89.74 55.98
C SER A 20 8.62 90.01 54.63
N LEU A 21 8.54 91.28 54.22
CA LEU A 21 9.41 91.86 53.20
C LEU A 21 10.84 91.81 53.74
N ARG A 22 11.54 90.70 53.49
CA ARG A 22 13.00 90.66 53.55
C ARG A 22 13.52 90.44 52.14
N GLN A 23 13.78 91.58 51.51
CA GLN A 23 14.92 91.80 50.61
C GLN A 23 15.19 90.64 49.64
N LEU A 24 14.46 90.63 48.53
CA LEU A 24 14.81 89.79 47.39
C LEU A 24 16.20 90.19 46.89
N ASP A 25 17.12 89.23 46.93
CA ASP A 25 18.48 89.37 46.44
C ASP A 25 18.46 89.69 44.93
N PRO A 26 19.06 90.82 44.50
CA PRO A 26 19.15 91.19 43.09
C PRO A 26 19.76 90.08 42.21
N ALA A 27 20.66 89.25 42.76
CA ALA A 27 21.26 88.15 42.01
C ALA A 27 20.29 86.99 41.73
N ALA A 28 19.38 86.67 42.66
CA ALA A 28 18.36 85.64 42.46
C ALA A 28 17.33 86.03 41.38
N LEU A 29 16.99 87.32 41.30
CA LEU A 29 16.14 87.85 40.22
C LEU A 29 16.84 87.80 38.86
N LEU A 30 18.16 88.03 38.82
CA LEU A 30 18.96 87.97 37.60
C LEU A 30 19.11 86.52 37.09
N MET A 31 19.26 85.56 38.01
CA MET A 31 19.28 84.12 37.70
C MET A 31 17.92 83.63 37.17
N LEU A 32 16.80 84.13 37.72
CA LEU A 32 15.46 83.78 37.22
C LEU A 32 15.16 84.39 35.84
N LEU A 33 15.65 85.60 35.55
CA LEU A 33 15.49 86.22 34.23
C LEU A 33 16.39 85.58 33.16
N LEU A 34 17.58 85.09 33.54
CA LEU A 34 18.51 84.42 32.61
C LEU A 34 18.06 83.01 32.23
N ASP A 35 17.25 82.34 33.06
CA ASP A 35 16.68 81.02 32.76
C ASP A 35 15.38 81.09 31.92
N ALA A 36 14.79 82.29 31.76
CA ALA A 36 13.55 82.49 31.02
C ALA A 36 13.74 82.61 29.49
N ASP A 37 14.98 82.67 29.00
CA ASP A 37 15.31 82.88 27.59
C ASP A 37 15.85 81.61 26.89
N ARG A 38 15.65 80.43 27.50
CA ARG A 38 16.02 79.16 26.87
C ARG A 38 14.93 78.80 25.84
N PRO A 39 15.22 78.84 24.52
CA PRO A 39 14.22 78.49 23.53
C PRO A 39 13.84 77.02 23.69
N GLU A 40 12.55 76.76 23.95
CA GLU A 40 11.96 75.43 23.87
C GLU A 40 12.36 74.80 22.52
N PRO A 41 12.93 73.59 22.49
CA PRO A 41 13.39 72.98 21.26
C PRO A 41 12.17 72.71 20.38
N VAL A 42 11.98 73.53 19.35
CA VAL A 42 10.95 73.35 18.33
C VAL A 42 11.10 71.92 17.79
N ARG A 43 10.08 71.08 18.00
CA ARG A 43 9.98 69.77 17.34
C ARG A 43 9.99 70.02 15.83
N SER A 44 11.17 69.94 15.24
CA SER A 44 11.39 70.17 13.82
C SER A 44 10.68 69.07 13.04
N GLY A 45 9.67 69.42 12.25
CA GLY A 45 8.98 68.48 11.36
C GLY A 45 9.94 67.73 10.42
N ALA A 46 11.14 68.26 10.18
CA ALA A 46 12.20 67.57 9.45
C ALA A 46 12.73 66.32 10.17
N ARG A 47 12.77 66.31 11.51
CA ARG A 47 13.13 65.11 12.30
C ARG A 47 12.05 64.04 12.22
N GLU A 48 10.80 64.45 12.21
CA GLU A 48 9.66 63.54 12.13
C GLU A 48 9.57 62.91 10.74
N LEU A 49 9.76 63.71 9.68
CA LEU A 49 9.87 63.22 8.30
C LEU A 49 11.11 62.35 8.09
N ALA A 50 12.24 62.66 8.72
CA ALA A 50 13.43 61.82 8.64
C ALA A 50 13.18 60.42 9.21
N LEU A 51 12.45 60.29 10.31
CA LEU A 51 12.10 58.99 10.88
C LEU A 51 11.24 58.12 9.93
N PHE A 52 10.35 58.72 9.15
CA PHE A 52 9.57 58.00 8.12
C PHE A 52 10.40 57.64 6.88
N LEU A 53 11.50 58.35 6.63
CA LEU A 53 12.36 58.18 5.45
C LEU A 53 13.66 57.43 5.75
N THR A 54 13.90 57.02 7.00
CA THR A 54 15.06 56.22 7.35
C THR A 54 14.64 54.74 7.23
N PRO A 55 15.01 54.02 6.15
CA PRO A 55 14.83 52.58 6.14
C PRO A 55 15.61 52.00 7.33
N GLU A 56 15.07 50.92 7.90
CA GLU A 56 15.73 50.09 8.92
C GLU A 56 16.38 48.90 8.19
N PRO A 57 17.56 49.08 7.55
CA PRO A 57 18.17 48.04 6.72
C PRO A 57 18.49 46.77 7.51
N ALA A 58 18.65 46.89 8.84
CA ALA A 58 18.83 45.75 9.73
C ALA A 58 17.57 44.89 9.85
N ALA A 59 16.38 45.50 9.84
CA ALA A 59 15.11 44.79 9.91
C ALA A 59 14.80 44.06 8.58
N GLU A 60 15.00 44.71 7.44
CA GLU A 60 14.85 44.08 6.12
C GLU A 60 15.84 42.93 5.92
N ALA A 61 17.10 43.10 6.35
CA ALA A 61 18.09 42.02 6.28
C ALA A 61 17.71 40.82 7.14
N LYS A 62 17.12 41.04 8.32
CA LYS A 62 16.63 39.98 9.21
C LYS A 62 15.46 39.21 8.62
N GLU A 63 14.51 39.89 7.97
CA GLU A 63 13.39 39.22 7.28
C GLU A 63 13.90 38.32 6.14
N VAL A 64 14.90 38.80 5.39
CA VAL A 64 15.56 37.99 4.34
C VAL A 64 16.28 36.78 4.95
N GLU A 65 17.00 36.96 6.06
CA GLU A 65 17.67 35.87 6.77
C GLU A 65 16.67 34.80 7.24
N GLU A 66 15.58 35.20 7.92
CA GLU A 66 14.51 34.30 8.36
C GLU A 66 13.86 33.57 7.17
N THR A 67 13.69 34.27 6.03
CA THR A 67 13.16 33.67 4.80
C THR A 67 14.13 32.62 4.23
N ILE A 68 15.44 32.91 4.22
CA ILE A 68 16.48 31.99 3.76
C ILE A 68 16.52 30.76 4.66
N GLU A 69 16.52 30.93 5.98
CA GLU A 69 16.48 29.82 6.93
C GLU A 69 15.25 28.93 6.70
N GLY A 70 14.07 29.55 6.52
CA GLY A 70 12.85 28.82 6.19
C GLY A 70 12.92 28.08 4.84
N MET A 71 13.61 28.62 3.84
CA MET A 71 13.84 27.94 2.56
C MET A 71 14.81 26.77 2.69
N LEU A 72 15.88 26.92 3.49
CA LEU A 72 16.86 25.87 3.72
C LEU A 72 16.23 24.67 4.45
N LEU A 73 15.37 24.93 5.44
CA LEU A 73 14.61 23.88 6.13
C LEU A 73 13.72 23.10 5.15
N ARG A 74 12.95 23.81 4.30
CA ARG A 74 12.11 23.17 3.27
C ARG A 74 12.93 22.38 2.25
N LEU A 75 14.15 22.82 1.93
CA LEU A 75 15.05 22.09 1.04
C LEU A 75 15.52 20.78 1.68
N GLU A 76 15.85 20.79 2.97
CA GLU A 76 16.22 19.58 3.73
C GLU A 76 15.07 18.56 3.80
N GLU A 77 13.84 19.04 4.03
CA GLU A 77 12.63 18.21 3.98
C GLU A 77 12.44 17.59 2.58
N PHE A 78 12.63 18.39 1.52
CA PHE A 78 12.52 17.90 0.14
C PHE A 78 13.58 16.85 -0.20
N CYS A 79 14.82 17.05 0.26
CA CYS A 79 15.89 16.06 0.11
C CYS A 79 15.52 14.75 0.82
N SER A 80 15.01 14.83 2.04
CA SER A 80 14.58 13.67 2.82
C SER A 80 13.46 12.89 2.12
N LEU A 81 12.46 13.59 1.56
CA LEU A 81 11.40 12.97 0.77
C LEU A 81 11.93 12.30 -0.50
N THR A 82 12.89 12.95 -1.18
CA THR A 82 13.50 12.40 -2.39
C THR A 82 14.29 11.13 -2.11
N ASP A 83 15.03 11.10 -1.00
CA ASP A 83 15.77 9.91 -0.58
C ASP A 83 14.84 8.77 -0.18
N MET A 84 13.71 9.07 0.48
CA MET A 84 12.66 8.09 0.77
C MET A 84 12.08 7.49 -0.50
N ILE A 85 11.69 8.33 -1.47
CA ILE A 85 11.19 7.88 -2.78
C ILE A 85 12.22 7.00 -3.48
N ARG A 86 13.51 7.39 -3.44
CA ARG A 86 14.60 6.61 -4.05
C ARG A 86 14.71 5.24 -3.39
N SER A 87 14.71 5.20 -2.05
CA SER A 87 14.76 3.97 -1.26
C SER A 87 13.58 3.05 -1.57
N ASP A 88 12.35 3.56 -1.54
CA ASP A 88 11.14 2.79 -1.81
C ASP A 88 11.14 2.26 -3.26
N THR A 89 11.59 3.08 -4.20
CA THR A 89 11.73 2.67 -5.60
C THR A 89 12.73 1.53 -5.75
N SER A 90 13.90 1.65 -5.12
CA SER A 90 14.90 0.56 -5.09
C SER A 90 14.32 -0.70 -4.46
N GLN A 91 13.61 -0.59 -3.34
CA GLN A 91 12.98 -1.74 -2.69
C GLN A 91 11.93 -2.41 -3.60
N ILE A 92 11.12 -1.62 -4.30
CA ILE A 92 10.12 -2.14 -5.24
C ILE A 92 10.80 -2.90 -6.39
N LEU A 93 11.80 -2.28 -7.01
CA LEU A 93 12.46 -2.82 -8.21
C LEU A 93 13.35 -4.03 -7.91
N GLU A 94 14.07 -4.00 -6.80
CA GLU A 94 15.11 -4.98 -6.48
C GLU A 94 14.58 -6.15 -5.63
N GLU A 95 13.54 -5.93 -4.81
CA GLU A 95 13.01 -6.95 -3.91
C GLU A 95 11.59 -7.38 -4.29
N ASN A 96 10.65 -6.43 -4.30
CA ASN A 96 9.22 -6.77 -4.38
C ASN A 96 8.82 -7.30 -5.77
N ILE A 97 9.29 -6.68 -6.86
CA ILE A 97 8.99 -7.16 -8.21
C ILE A 97 9.55 -8.58 -8.45
N PRO A 98 10.83 -8.88 -8.13
CA PRO A 98 11.35 -10.24 -8.22
C PRO A 98 10.59 -11.25 -7.36
N LEU A 99 10.25 -10.88 -6.11
CA LEU A 99 9.47 -11.73 -5.21
C LEU A 99 8.08 -12.04 -5.79
N LEU A 100 7.38 -11.02 -6.30
CA LEU A 100 6.09 -11.17 -6.95
C LEU A 100 6.21 -12.06 -8.20
N LYS A 101 7.24 -11.85 -9.02
CA LYS A 101 7.50 -12.69 -10.20
C LYS A 101 7.71 -14.16 -9.84
N ALA A 102 8.44 -14.43 -8.75
CA ALA A 102 8.62 -15.79 -8.24
C ALA A 102 7.28 -16.39 -7.80
N LYS A 103 6.48 -15.64 -7.04
CA LYS A 103 5.14 -16.08 -6.58
C LYS A 103 4.17 -16.34 -7.73
N VAL A 104 4.14 -15.49 -8.74
CA VAL A 104 3.32 -15.72 -9.95
C VAL A 104 3.78 -16.97 -10.71
N THR A 105 5.07 -17.27 -10.69
CA THR A 105 5.61 -18.49 -11.34
C THR A 105 5.24 -19.75 -10.55
N GLU A 106 5.26 -19.70 -9.22
CA GLU A 106 4.73 -20.75 -8.35
C GLU A 106 3.24 -21.01 -8.63
N MET A 107 2.43 -19.95 -8.75
CA MET A 107 1.01 -20.06 -9.11
C MET A 107 0.81 -20.70 -10.49
N ARG A 108 1.64 -20.37 -11.49
CA ARG A 108 1.60 -21.04 -12.79
C ARG A 108 1.84 -22.55 -12.68
N GLY A 109 2.76 -22.98 -11.82
CA GLY A 109 2.99 -24.39 -11.54
C GLY A 109 1.76 -25.08 -10.94
N ILE A 110 1.04 -24.40 -10.04
CA ILE A 110 -0.22 -24.90 -9.47
C ILE A 110 -1.28 -25.08 -10.56
N TYR A 111 -1.47 -24.09 -11.44
CA TYR A 111 -2.43 -24.21 -12.54
C TYR A 111 -2.09 -25.35 -13.50
N ALA A 112 -0.80 -25.55 -13.82
CA ALA A 112 -0.38 -26.70 -14.63
C ALA A 112 -0.74 -28.04 -13.98
N LYS A 113 -0.64 -28.17 -12.64
CA LYS A 113 -1.09 -29.36 -11.91
C LYS A 113 -2.62 -29.53 -11.98
N VAL A 114 -3.37 -28.44 -11.96
CA VAL A 114 -4.84 -28.47 -12.17
C VAL A 114 -5.18 -28.94 -13.59
N ASP A 115 -4.50 -28.43 -14.61
CA ASP A 115 -4.71 -28.84 -16.01
C ASP A 115 -4.40 -30.33 -16.22
N GLN A 116 -3.31 -30.83 -15.61
CA GLN A 116 -2.96 -32.26 -15.63
C GLN A 116 -4.05 -33.11 -14.96
N LEU A 117 -4.57 -32.66 -13.82
CA LEU A 117 -5.66 -33.33 -13.12
C LEU A 117 -6.95 -33.36 -13.99
N GLU A 118 -7.27 -32.27 -14.66
CA GLU A 118 -8.42 -32.23 -15.57
C GLU A 118 -8.26 -33.22 -16.74
N ALA A 119 -7.09 -33.23 -17.38
CA ALA A 119 -6.78 -34.20 -18.44
C ALA A 119 -6.88 -35.64 -17.94
N PHE A 120 -6.38 -35.90 -16.74
CA PHE A 120 -6.48 -37.19 -16.09
C PHE A 120 -7.94 -37.61 -15.87
N VAL A 121 -8.77 -36.75 -15.30
CA VAL A 121 -10.20 -37.01 -15.07
C VAL A 121 -10.94 -37.27 -16.39
N LYS A 122 -10.64 -36.50 -17.44
CA LYS A 122 -11.20 -36.73 -18.78
C LYS A 122 -10.84 -38.10 -19.32
N MET A 123 -9.59 -38.52 -19.22
CA MET A 123 -9.14 -39.84 -19.66
C MET A 123 -9.85 -40.97 -18.89
N VAL A 124 -9.94 -40.87 -17.55
CA VAL A 124 -10.67 -41.86 -16.74
C VAL A 124 -12.13 -41.95 -17.18
N GLY A 125 -12.78 -40.81 -17.43
CA GLY A 125 -14.15 -40.77 -17.95
C GLY A 125 -14.30 -41.52 -19.29
N HIS A 126 -13.33 -41.40 -20.20
CA HIS A 126 -13.33 -42.15 -21.46
C HIS A 126 -13.19 -43.66 -21.22
N HIS A 127 -12.28 -44.09 -20.36
CA HIS A 127 -12.07 -45.51 -20.06
C HIS A 127 -13.30 -46.14 -19.38
N VAL A 128 -13.96 -45.43 -18.46
CA VAL A 128 -15.21 -45.90 -17.83
C VAL A 128 -16.32 -46.04 -18.86
N SER A 129 -16.50 -45.04 -19.73
CA SER A 129 -17.51 -45.07 -20.79
C SER A 129 -17.27 -46.23 -21.77
N PHE A 130 -16.00 -46.47 -22.12
CA PHE A 130 -15.60 -47.61 -22.96
C PHE A 130 -15.93 -48.96 -22.30
N LEU A 131 -15.59 -49.11 -21.02
CA LEU A 131 -15.86 -50.34 -20.27
C LEU A 131 -17.36 -50.59 -20.13
N GLU A 132 -18.15 -49.55 -19.81
CA GLU A 132 -19.61 -49.62 -19.71
C GLU A 132 -20.23 -50.10 -21.04
N ALA A 133 -19.79 -49.55 -22.17
CA ALA A 133 -20.26 -49.99 -23.49
C ALA A 133 -19.95 -51.48 -23.75
N HIS A 134 -18.76 -51.95 -23.37
CA HIS A 134 -18.36 -53.35 -23.51
C HIS A 134 -19.16 -54.29 -22.59
N VAL A 135 -19.43 -53.88 -21.35
CA VAL A 135 -20.26 -54.66 -20.43
C VAL A 135 -21.69 -54.76 -20.96
N LEU A 136 -22.29 -53.64 -21.38
CA LEU A 136 -23.62 -53.63 -21.99
C LEU A 136 -23.70 -54.51 -23.24
N GLN A 137 -22.66 -54.52 -24.07
CA GLN A 137 -22.59 -55.39 -25.24
C GLN A 137 -22.52 -56.87 -24.84
N ALA A 138 -21.63 -57.21 -23.90
CA ALA A 138 -21.49 -58.57 -23.40
C ALA A 138 -22.78 -59.10 -22.77
N GLU A 139 -23.52 -58.28 -22.02
CA GLU A 139 -24.82 -58.62 -21.44
C GLU A 139 -25.88 -58.90 -22.51
N ARG A 140 -25.95 -58.08 -23.56
CA ARG A 140 -26.88 -58.32 -24.69
C ARG A 140 -26.55 -59.63 -25.40
N ASP A 141 -25.27 -59.87 -25.67
CA ASP A 141 -24.83 -61.05 -26.40
C ASP A 141 -25.05 -62.34 -25.59
N HIS A 142 -24.75 -62.32 -24.29
CA HIS A 142 -25.02 -63.46 -23.39
C HIS A 142 -26.52 -63.68 -23.15
N GLY A 143 -27.29 -62.60 -23.00
CA GLY A 143 -28.75 -62.66 -22.87
C GLY A 143 -29.40 -63.28 -24.10
N ALA A 144 -29.03 -62.82 -25.30
CA ALA A 144 -29.51 -63.34 -26.58
C ALA A 144 -29.07 -64.81 -26.80
N PHE A 145 -27.83 -65.14 -26.47
CA PHE A 145 -27.31 -66.50 -26.58
C PHE A 145 -28.08 -67.48 -25.68
N SER A 146 -28.34 -67.11 -24.42
CA SER A 146 -29.10 -67.95 -23.49
C SER A 146 -30.53 -68.19 -23.96
N GLN A 147 -31.18 -67.18 -24.56
CA GLN A 147 -32.52 -67.30 -25.13
C GLN A 147 -32.54 -68.16 -26.40
N ALA A 148 -31.54 -68.01 -27.28
CA ALA A 148 -31.38 -68.85 -28.46
C ALA A 148 -31.13 -70.32 -28.08
N LEU A 149 -30.30 -70.57 -27.08
CA LEU A 149 -30.02 -71.90 -26.56
C LEU A 149 -31.26 -72.54 -25.92
N ARG A 150 -32.06 -71.75 -25.18
CA ARG A 150 -33.35 -72.20 -24.64
C ARG A 150 -34.36 -72.54 -25.75
N ARG A 151 -34.40 -71.77 -26.84
CA ARG A 151 -35.26 -72.06 -28.03
C ARG A 151 -34.79 -73.30 -28.79
N TRP A 152 -33.49 -73.51 -28.89
CA TRP A 152 -32.92 -74.72 -29.50
C TRP A 152 -33.23 -75.97 -28.67
N LEU A 153 -33.07 -75.90 -27.34
CA LEU A 153 -33.40 -77.01 -26.43
C LEU A 153 -34.91 -77.22 -26.23
N GLY A 154 -35.71 -76.16 -26.35
CA GLY A 154 -37.16 -76.20 -26.21
C GLY A 154 -37.91 -76.57 -27.50
N SER A 155 -37.23 -76.57 -28.66
CA SER A 155 -37.81 -77.07 -29.90
C SER A 155 -37.63 -78.58 -29.95
N SER A 156 -38.69 -79.33 -29.69
CA SER A 156 -38.73 -80.78 -29.76
C SER A 156 -38.49 -81.27 -31.20
N GLY A 157 -37.22 -81.50 -31.52
CA GLY A 157 -36.76 -82.08 -32.78
C GLY A 157 -35.24 -82.10 -32.84
N LEU A 158 -34.61 -83.15 -32.32
CA LEU A 158 -33.15 -83.35 -32.39
C LEU A 158 -32.69 -83.43 -33.86
N PRO A 159 -31.82 -82.52 -34.35
CA PRO A 159 -31.16 -82.75 -35.62
C PRO A 159 -30.01 -83.74 -35.43
N SER A 160 -29.95 -84.73 -36.33
CA SER A 160 -28.88 -85.72 -36.39
C SER A 160 -27.51 -85.05 -36.49
N PHE A 161 -26.60 -85.39 -35.58
CA PHE A 161 -25.23 -84.90 -35.54
C PHE A 161 -24.46 -85.40 -36.75
N ARG A 162 -24.11 -84.49 -37.68
CA ARG A 162 -23.09 -84.72 -38.68
C ARG A 162 -22.14 -83.52 -38.71
N ASN A 163 -20.86 -83.85 -38.50
CA ASN A 163 -19.74 -82.96 -38.23
C ASN A 163 -19.53 -81.83 -39.25
N LYS A 164 -18.89 -80.77 -38.72
CA LYS A 164 -18.31 -79.56 -39.34
C LYS A 164 -19.19 -78.29 -39.28
N SER A 165 -19.43 -77.81 -38.06
CA SER A 165 -19.66 -76.38 -37.83
C SER A 165 -18.34 -75.73 -37.40
N SER A 166 -17.77 -74.84 -38.23
CA SER A 166 -16.72 -73.95 -37.76
C SER A 166 -17.35 -72.97 -36.77
N THR A 167 -17.14 -73.21 -35.49
CA THR A 167 -17.42 -72.22 -34.45
C THR A 167 -16.57 -70.98 -34.76
N PRO A 168 -17.13 -69.76 -34.86
CA PRO A 168 -16.31 -68.56 -34.84
C PRO A 168 -15.50 -68.60 -33.54
N ALA A 169 -14.17 -68.62 -33.65
CA ALA A 169 -13.32 -68.54 -32.48
C ALA A 169 -13.75 -67.31 -31.66
N PRO A 170 -13.86 -67.41 -30.31
CA PRO A 170 -14.05 -66.23 -29.49
C PRO A 170 -12.98 -65.22 -29.88
N LEU A 171 -13.39 -64.01 -30.29
CA LEU A 171 -12.44 -62.92 -30.47
C LEU A 171 -11.61 -62.83 -29.19
N PRO A 172 -10.27 -62.83 -29.27
CA PRO A 172 -9.45 -62.68 -28.08
C PRO A 172 -9.86 -61.37 -27.41
N PHE A 173 -10.37 -61.48 -26.18
CA PHE A 173 -10.67 -60.31 -25.36
C PHE A 173 -9.34 -59.61 -25.09
N GLU A 174 -9.11 -58.51 -25.80
CA GLU A 174 -7.94 -57.69 -25.58
C GLU A 174 -8.18 -56.86 -24.31
N LEU A 175 -7.41 -57.17 -23.27
CA LEU A 175 -7.52 -56.47 -22.00
C LEU A 175 -7.23 -54.99 -22.25
N PRO A 176 -8.13 -54.06 -21.89
CA PRO A 176 -7.86 -52.64 -22.01
C PRO A 176 -6.55 -52.32 -21.27
N ALA A 177 -5.67 -51.55 -21.91
CA ALA A 177 -4.42 -51.12 -21.28
C ALA A 177 -4.75 -50.45 -19.94
N LEU A 178 -4.42 -51.13 -18.84
CA LEU A 178 -4.76 -50.66 -17.51
C LEU A 178 -3.97 -49.39 -17.23
N TYR A 179 -4.70 -48.39 -16.77
CA TYR A 179 -4.19 -47.07 -16.46
C TYR A 179 -3.08 -47.11 -15.40
N ARG A 180 -2.13 -46.19 -15.59
CA ARG A 180 -0.94 -45.97 -14.80
C ARG A 180 -0.89 -44.50 -14.37
N THR A 181 -1.02 -44.24 -13.07
CA THR A 181 -1.00 -42.89 -12.45
C THR A 181 0.33 -42.18 -12.63
N GLU A 182 1.38 -42.97 -12.70
CA GLU A 182 2.77 -42.57 -12.92
C GLU A 182 2.94 -41.80 -14.24
N ASP A 183 2.11 -42.09 -15.25
CA ASP A 183 2.17 -41.47 -16.58
C ASP A 183 1.61 -40.03 -16.61
N TYR A 184 0.80 -39.66 -15.62
CA TYR A 184 0.11 -38.35 -15.56
C TYR A 184 0.58 -37.48 -14.39
N PHE A 185 1.05 -38.12 -13.32
CA PHE A 185 1.68 -37.47 -12.17
C PHE A 185 3.07 -38.08 -11.97
N PRO A 186 4.06 -37.70 -12.79
CA PRO A 186 5.43 -38.09 -12.53
C PRO A 186 5.79 -37.55 -11.14
N GLY A 187 6.08 -38.44 -10.19
CA GLY A 187 6.41 -38.04 -8.84
C GLY A 187 7.53 -37.01 -8.86
N ASP A 188 7.36 -35.89 -8.15
CA ASP A 188 8.39 -34.86 -7.96
C ASP A 188 9.59 -35.50 -7.21
N ALA A 189 10.44 -36.25 -7.92
CA ALA A 189 11.71 -36.79 -7.43
C ALA A 189 12.80 -35.69 -7.38
N GLY A 190 12.40 -34.48 -6.96
CA GLY A 190 13.17 -33.25 -7.10
C GLY A 190 12.99 -32.27 -5.96
N ASP A 191 12.54 -32.71 -4.78
CA ASP A 191 12.50 -31.87 -3.57
C ASP A 191 13.82 -31.94 -2.77
N ALA A 192 14.91 -32.27 -3.45
CA ALA A 192 16.24 -32.44 -2.89
C ALA A 192 17.22 -31.33 -3.30
N GLN A 193 16.81 -30.06 -3.32
CA GLN A 193 17.70 -28.90 -3.07
C GLN A 193 16.91 -27.59 -3.23
N ASP A 194 16.22 -27.18 -2.18
CA ASP A 194 15.95 -25.75 -1.96
C ASP A 194 17.07 -25.17 -1.07
N PRO A 195 18.06 -24.43 -1.62
CA PRO A 195 19.13 -23.81 -0.85
C PRO A 195 18.65 -22.61 0.00
N HIS A 196 17.42 -22.11 -0.18
CA HIS A 196 16.95 -20.93 0.54
C HIS A 196 16.37 -21.23 1.93
N ARG A 197 16.06 -22.48 2.26
CA ARG A 197 15.47 -22.84 3.56
C ARG A 197 16.47 -22.94 4.73
N ARG A 198 17.78 -22.83 4.50
CA ARG A 198 18.82 -22.98 5.55
C ARG A 198 19.26 -21.71 6.27
N ARG A 199 18.75 -20.52 5.94
CA ARG A 199 19.23 -19.25 6.55
C ARG A 199 18.44 -18.71 7.75
N HIS A 200 17.33 -19.34 8.16
CA HIS A 200 16.51 -18.82 9.27
C HIS A 200 16.62 -19.59 10.60
N ARG A 201 17.66 -20.41 10.79
CA ARG A 201 17.87 -21.12 12.06
C ARG A 201 19.27 -20.89 12.63
N ARG A 202 19.64 -19.63 12.85
CA ARG A 202 20.62 -19.21 13.87
C ARG A 202 20.36 -17.75 14.26
N VAL A 203 19.60 -17.57 15.34
CA VAL A 203 19.84 -16.56 16.40
C VAL A 203 19.53 -17.27 17.69
#